data_AF-A0A9D6XRH2-F1
#
_entry.id   AF-A0A9D6XRH2-F1
#
_cell.length_a   1.000
_cell.length_b   1.000
_cell.length_c   1.000
_cell.angle_alpha   90.00
_cell.angle_beta   90.00
_cell.angle_gamma   90.00
#
_symmetry.space_group_name_H-M   'P 1'
#
loop_
_entity.id
_entity.type
_entity.pdbx_description
1 polymer ?
#
loop_
_entity_poly.entity_id
_entity_poly.type
_entity_poly.pdbx_seq_one_letter_code
_entity_poly.pdbx_strand_id
1 'polypeptide(L)'
;MATASTTAIRGTIIEAEIKSSVDASRPLPLVCGLYAIESGEGVWLCAYYGMNRSNFDFLAQKGAAIDETTLGFVFHVKEFVPKAEYTPTRWEDFKKQRMLAYGGHGG
;
A
#
# COMPACT_ATOMS: atom_id res chain seq x y z
N MET A 1 -4.03 5.21 28.38
CA MET A 1 -3.22 5.77 27.28
C MET A 1 -2.63 4.56 26.54
N ALA A 2 -3.34 4.06 25.53
CA ALA A 2 -2.89 2.87 24.80
C ALA A 2 -1.74 3.31 23.88
N THR A 3 -0.54 2.85 24.17
CA THR A 3 0.59 2.95 23.26
C THR A 3 0.19 2.25 21.97
N ALA A 4 0.02 3.02 20.89
CA ALA A 4 -0.13 2.46 19.56
C ALA A 4 1.19 1.73 19.24
N SER A 5 1.25 0.45 19.59
CA SER A 5 2.31 -0.45 19.18
C SER A 5 2.41 -0.32 17.68
N THR A 6 3.47 0.32 17.21
CA THR A 6 3.75 0.51 15.80
C THR A 6 4.21 -0.84 15.29
N THR A 7 3.26 -1.78 15.16
CA THR A 7 3.55 -3.14 14.71
C THR A 7 4.10 -3.01 13.30
N ALA A 8 5.40 -3.29 13.17
CA ALA A 8 6.03 -3.37 11.87
C ALA A 8 5.30 -4.44 11.05
N ILE A 9 4.81 -4.07 9.88
CA ILE A 9 4.01 -4.99 9.06
C ILE A 9 4.95 -6.06 8.50
N ARG A 10 4.59 -7.31 8.79
CA ARG A 10 5.31 -8.50 8.33
C ARG A 10 4.30 -9.50 7.79
N GLY A 11 4.52 -9.93 6.55
CA GLY A 11 3.61 -10.86 5.90
C GLY A 11 3.89 -11.05 4.42
N THR A 12 2.96 -11.70 3.72
CA THR A 12 3.05 -11.94 2.27
C THR A 12 2.02 -11.09 1.56
N ILE A 13 2.42 -10.41 0.49
CA ILE A 13 1.48 -9.66 -0.34
C ILE A 13 0.55 -10.64 -1.06
N ILE A 14 -0.73 -10.58 -0.73
CA ILE A 14 -1.76 -11.36 -1.41
C ILE A 14 -2.43 -10.58 -2.53
N GLU A 15 -2.43 -9.25 -2.47
CA GLU A 15 -2.88 -8.36 -3.54
C GLU A 15 -1.97 -7.12 -3.58
N ALA A 16 -1.62 -6.67 -4.79
CA ALA A 16 -0.90 -5.42 -5.02
C ALA A 16 -1.53 -4.67 -6.19
N GLU A 17 -1.63 -3.35 -6.05
CA GLU A 17 -2.09 -2.46 -7.10
C GLU A 17 -1.17 -1.24 -7.10
N ILE A 18 -0.40 -1.08 -8.16
CA ILE A 18 0.60 -0.03 -8.28
C ILE A 18 0.22 0.86 -9.47
N LYS A 19 -0.03 2.14 -9.20
CA LYS A 19 -0.29 3.14 -10.22
C LYS A 19 0.79 4.19 -10.22
N SER A 20 1.43 4.36 -11.37
CA SER A 20 2.33 5.48 -11.64
C SER A 20 1.64 6.54 -12.47
N SER A 21 1.78 7.81 -12.08
CA SER A 21 1.42 8.96 -12.88
C SER A 21 2.69 9.73 -13.24
N VAL A 22 2.88 9.97 -14.53
CA VAL A 22 3.97 10.79 -15.08
C VAL A 22 3.36 12.11 -15.54
N ASP A 23 3.85 13.21 -14.98
CA ASP A 23 3.44 14.56 -15.38
C ASP A 23 4.67 15.28 -15.94
N ALA A 24 4.54 15.87 -17.14
CA ALA A 24 5.66 16.52 -17.82
C ALA A 24 6.16 17.78 -17.07
N SER A 25 5.36 18.32 -16.16
CA SER A 25 5.72 19.48 -15.33
C SER A 25 6.38 19.07 -14.02
N ARG A 26 6.44 17.76 -13.70
CA ARG A 26 7.09 17.24 -12.50
C ARG A 26 8.36 16.46 -12.85
N PRO A 27 9.47 16.70 -12.14
CA PRO A 27 10.74 16.05 -12.45
C PRO A 27 10.77 14.56 -12.11
N LEU A 28 9.84 14.07 -11.27
CA LEU A 28 9.77 12.67 -10.84
C LEU A 28 8.34 12.13 -10.99
N PRO A 29 8.17 10.85 -11.42
CA PRO A 29 6.86 10.21 -11.43
C PRO A 29 6.30 10.13 -10.02
N LEU A 30 4.97 10.23 -9.91
CA LEU A 30 4.23 9.91 -8.70
C LEU A 30 3.82 8.44 -8.75
N VAL A 31 3.95 7.72 -7.63
CA VAL A 31 3.39 6.38 -7.50
C VAL A 31 2.53 6.26 -6.27
N CYS A 32 1.42 5.58 -6.47
CA CYS A 32 0.54 5.05 -5.45
C CYS A 32 0.64 3.53 -5.50
N GLY A 33 1.21 2.93 -4.45
CA GLY A 33 1.24 1.47 -4.25
C GLY A 33 0.27 1.08 -3.16
N LEU A 34 -0.72 0.27 -3.49
CA LEU A 34 -1.67 -0.31 -2.56
C LEU A 34 -1.34 -1.79 -2.38
N TYR A 35 -1.41 -2.28 -1.15
CA TYR A 35 -1.05 -3.66 -0.82
C TYR A 35 -2.04 -4.25 0.17
N ALA A 36 -2.42 -5.50 -0.05
CA ALA A 36 -3.02 -6.36 0.97
C ALA A 36 -1.98 -7.40 1.38
N ILE A 37 -1.56 -7.36 2.64
CA ILE A 37 -0.47 -8.17 3.18
C ILE A 37 -1.07 -9.16 4.18
N GLU A 38 -1.11 -10.43 3.84
CA GLU A 38 -1.52 -11.48 4.77
C GLU A 38 -0.44 -11.67 5.84
N SER A 39 -0.88 -11.53 7.08
CA SER A 39 -0.15 -11.86 8.30
C SER A 39 -0.95 -12.91 9.07
N GLY A 40 -0.34 -13.67 9.97
CA GLY A 40 -0.99 -14.84 10.60
C GLY A 40 -2.37 -14.55 11.23
N GLU A 41 -2.59 -13.33 11.70
CA GLU A 41 -3.82 -12.91 12.38
C GLU A 41 -4.87 -12.26 11.45
N GLY A 42 -4.47 -11.87 10.23
CA GLY A 42 -5.32 -11.07 9.34
C GLY A 42 -4.59 -10.47 8.16
N VAL A 43 -5.21 -9.49 7.52
CA VAL A 43 -4.66 -8.81 6.35
C VAL A 43 -4.44 -7.35 6.66
N TRP A 44 -3.23 -6.86 6.41
CA TRP A 44 -2.91 -5.45 6.47
C TRP A 44 -3.16 -4.80 5.10
N LEU A 45 -4.08 -3.85 5.06
CA LEU A 45 -4.31 -2.98 3.91
C LEU A 45 -3.43 -1.74 4.04
N CYS A 46 -2.50 -1.59 3.09
CA CYS A 46 -1.45 -0.59 3.16
C CYS A 46 -1.43 0.28 1.92
N ALA A 47 -1.13 1.56 2.10
CA ALA A 47 -0.91 2.49 1.00
C ALA A 47 0.44 3.18 1.14
N TYR A 48 1.18 3.22 0.04
CA TYR A 48 2.41 3.97 -0.13
C TYR A 48 2.20 5.03 -1.21
N TYR A 49 2.58 6.27 -0.90
CA TYR A 49 2.59 7.38 -1.84
C TYR A 49 4.00 7.92 -1.93
N GLY A 50 4.59 7.98 -3.12
CA GLY A 50 5.97 8.40 -3.24
C GLY A 50 6.33 8.94 -4.61
N MET A 51 7.38 9.77 -4.63
CA MET A 51 8.00 10.31 -5.83
C MET A 51 9.42 9.75 -5.93
N ASN A 52 9.58 8.47 -6.29
CA ASN A 52 10.92 7.87 -6.32
C ASN A 52 11.13 6.91 -7.49
N ARG A 53 11.80 7.42 -8.53
CA ARG A 53 12.13 6.68 -9.76
C ARG A 53 12.90 5.39 -9.52
N SER A 54 13.72 5.34 -8.48
CA SER A 54 14.58 4.18 -8.19
C SER A 54 13.86 3.07 -7.46
N ASN A 55 12.72 3.34 -6.80
CA ASN A 55 11.95 2.32 -6.09
C ASN A 55 10.85 1.66 -6.95
N PHE A 56 10.53 2.21 -8.13
CA PHE A 56 9.38 1.75 -8.92
C PHE A 56 9.54 0.34 -9.49
N ASP A 57 10.74 -0.02 -9.96
CA ASP A 57 11.05 -1.40 -10.38
C ASP A 57 11.06 -2.39 -9.21
N PHE A 58 11.23 -1.90 -7.98
CA PHE A 58 11.37 -2.71 -6.77
C PHE A 58 10.13 -2.71 -5.88
N LEU A 59 9.02 -2.12 -6.34
CA LEU A 59 7.76 -2.22 -5.61
C LEU A 59 7.31 -3.67 -5.59
N ALA A 60 7.16 -4.18 -4.37
CA ALA A 60 6.89 -5.56 -4.10
C ALA A 60 5.56 -5.99 -4.76
N GLN A 61 5.62 -6.99 -5.62
CA GLN A 61 4.46 -7.51 -6.33
C GLN A 61 3.71 -8.53 -5.47
N LYS A 62 2.52 -8.93 -5.94
CA LYS A 62 1.79 -10.06 -5.36
C LYS A 62 2.69 -11.28 -5.25
N GLY A 63 2.68 -11.93 -4.08
CA GLY A 63 3.51 -13.07 -3.74
C GLY A 63 4.84 -12.71 -3.05
N ALA A 64 5.23 -11.44 -3.00
CA ALA A 64 6.44 -11.04 -2.28
C ALA A 64 6.22 -11.04 -0.76
N ALA A 65 7.23 -11.52 -0.03
CA ALA A 65 7.31 -11.35 1.41
C ALA A 65 7.74 -9.91 1.73
N ILE A 66 7.06 -9.31 2.69
CA ILE A 66 7.26 -7.93 3.13
C ILE A 66 7.64 -7.91 4.60
N ASP A 67 8.66 -7.11 4.91
CA ASP A 67 8.98 -6.69 6.26
C ASP A 67 9.25 -5.18 6.27
N GLU A 68 8.37 -4.42 6.94
CA GLU A 68 8.44 -2.97 7.07
C GLU A 68 9.77 -2.47 7.67
N THR A 69 10.47 -3.29 8.46
CA THR A 69 11.77 -2.93 9.03
C THR A 69 12.91 -2.96 8.02
N THR A 70 12.75 -3.71 6.92
CA THR A 70 13.73 -3.83 5.84
C THR A 70 13.30 -3.11 4.56
N LEU A 71 12.01 -2.75 4.48
CA LEU A 71 11.47 -1.96 3.39
C LEU A 71 12.14 -0.59 3.37
N GLY A 72 12.70 -0.21 2.22
CA GLY A 72 13.24 1.12 1.96
C GLY A 72 12.18 2.23 1.86
N PHE A 73 10.94 1.96 2.27
CA PHE A 73 9.84 2.91 2.31
C PHE A 73 8.87 2.59 3.45
N VAL A 74 8.10 3.59 3.86
CA VAL A 74 7.09 3.47 4.92
C VAL A 74 5.70 3.61 4.32
N PHE A 75 4.77 2.77 4.79
CA PHE A 75 3.36 2.92 4.44
C PHE A 75 2.77 4.16 5.11
N HIS A 76 2.10 4.98 4.30
CA HIS A 76 1.40 6.18 4.76
C HIS A 76 0.07 5.82 5.40
N VAL A 77 -0.58 4.76 4.91
CA VAL A 77 -1.81 4.22 5.48
C VAL A 77 -1.57 2.76 5.83
N LYS A 78 -2.03 2.37 7.01
CA LYS A 78 -2.00 1.00 7.53
C LYS A 78 -3.33 0.72 8.20
N GLU A 79 -4.08 -0.24 7.67
CA GLU A 79 -5.36 -0.69 8.23
C GLU A 79 -5.31 -2.20 8.41
N PHE A 80 -5.54 -2.67 9.63
CA PHE A 80 -5.60 -4.10 9.90
C PHE A 80 -7.03 -4.60 9.76
N VAL A 81 -7.19 -5.69 9.00
CA VAL A 81 -8.47 -6.39 8.82
C VAL A 81 -8.29 -7.82 9.32
N PRO A 82 -9.01 -8.24 10.38
CA PRO A 82 -8.95 -9.63 10.84
C PRO A 82 -9.30 -10.61 9.72
N LYS A 83 -8.67 -11.79 9.72
CA LYS A 83 -8.85 -12.78 8.63
C LYS A 83 -10.31 -13.16 8.39
N ALA A 84 -11.13 -13.21 9.44
CA ALA A 84 -12.55 -13.49 9.36
C ALA A 84 -13.37 -12.40 8.65
N GLU A 85 -12.87 -11.17 8.60
CA GLU A 85 -13.53 -10.00 8.02
C GLU A 85 -12.96 -9.61 6.65
N TYR A 86 -11.80 -10.15 6.30
CA TYR A 86 -11.18 -9.88 5.02
C TYR A 86 -11.99 -10.53 3.89
N THR A 87 -12.47 -9.68 2.99
CA THR A 87 -13.19 -10.07 1.77
C THR A 87 -12.60 -9.35 0.58
N PRO A 88 -12.74 -9.88 -0.65
CA PRO A 88 -12.35 -9.17 -1.86
C PRO A 88 -13.02 -7.79 -1.96
N THR A 89 -14.26 -7.66 -1.48
CA THR A 89 -14.97 -6.38 -1.42
C THR A 89 -14.26 -5.35 -0.55
N ARG A 90 -13.68 -5.75 0.60
CA ARG A 90 -12.88 -4.84 1.45
C ARG A 90 -11.66 -4.29 0.72
N TRP A 91 -11.00 -5.14 -0.07
CA TRP A 91 -9.88 -4.72 -0.90
C TRP A 91 -10.32 -3.73 -1.99
N GLU A 92 -11.42 -4.01 -2.70
CA GLU A 92 -11.98 -3.09 -3.70
C GLU A 92 -12.37 -1.74 -3.10
N ASP A 93 -13.00 -1.73 -1.92
CA ASP A 93 -13.40 -0.51 -1.22
C ASP A 93 -12.17 0.31 -0.81
N PHE A 94 -11.15 -0.35 -0.26
CA PHE A 94 -9.87 0.28 0.06
C PHE A 94 -9.22 0.91 -1.18
N LYS A 95 -9.16 0.19 -2.31
CA LYS A 95 -8.67 0.74 -3.58
C LYS A 95 -9.45 1.99 -3.98
N LYS A 96 -10.79 1.94 -3.96
CA LYS A 96 -11.63 3.08 -4.31
C LYS A 96 -11.36 4.27 -3.40
N GLN A 97 -11.34 4.09 -2.09
CA GLN A 97 -11.09 5.17 -1.13
C GLN A 97 -9.72 5.82 -1.31
N ARG A 98 -8.68 5.02 -1.56
CA ARG A 98 -7.30 5.50 -1.70
C ARG A 98 -7.00 6.06 -3.09
N MET A 99 -7.72 5.61 -4.12
CA MET A 99 -7.59 6.11 -5.48
C MET A 99 -8.50 7.31 -5.76
N LEU A 100 -9.70 7.39 -5.18
CA LEU A 100 -10.55 8.60 -5.27
C LEU A 100 -9.86 9.80 -4.63
N ALA A 101 -9.12 9.59 -3.53
CA ALA A 101 -8.27 10.61 -2.91
C ALA A 101 -7.14 11.12 -3.84
N TYR A 102 -6.78 10.36 -4.89
CA TYR A 102 -5.76 10.73 -5.88
C TYR A 102 -6.33 11.02 -7.29
N GLY A 103 -7.61 10.73 -7.52
CA GLY A 103 -8.33 10.93 -8.79
C GLY A 103 -9.00 12.30 -8.91
N GLY A 104 -8.91 13.15 -7.89
CA GLY A 104 -9.41 14.52 -7.91
C GLY A 104 -8.42 15.53 -8.48
N HIS A 105 -7.79 15.25 -9.63
CA HIS A 105 -7.18 16.26 -10.51
C HIS A 105 -6.74 15.63 -11.84
N GLY A 106 -7.69 15.49 -12.75
CA GLY A 106 -7.45 15.45 -14.19
C GLY A 106 -8.63 16.21 -14.79
N GLY A 107 -8.36 17.36 -15.40
CA GLY A 107 -9.37 18.33 -15.86
C GLY A 107 -10.22 17.88 -17.03
#